data_AF-A0A024TSD9-F1
#
_entry.id   AF-A0A024TSD9-F1
#
_cell.length_a   1.000
_cell.length_b   1.000
_cell.length_c   1.000
_cell.angle_alpha   90.00
_cell.angle_beta   90.00
_cell.angle_gamma   90.00
#
_symmetry.space_group_name_H-M   'P 1'
#
loop_
_entity.id
_entity.type
_entity.pdbx_description
1 polymer ?
#
loop_
_entity_poly.entity_id
_entity_poly.type
_entity_poly.pdbx_seq_one_letter_code
_entity_poly.pdbx_strand_id
1 'polypeptide(L)'
;MRSQLVALLPAVVLAHSWLECTNYDIQVPANQLYWNKAACSGYARCGVRQAQEGFGVDTGFDFRPSLAKRTCQCPAAGAYDALGSRMAKYTPGQKVCLAYPPKNHVADVCTNEFIPDTGVRIFRSAAWPVDATNVTDPELREWPVEYHHGNGAHVRGQVDYKGFQHCPRFCEDKGRALCTMCFQLEKDIAPGKYTFQWQWMFNSADDVYASCWEAIVA
;
A
#
# COMPACT_ATOMS: atom_id res chain seq x y z
N MET A 1 6.16 52.66 10.52
CA MET A 1 6.55 51.33 9.99
C MET A 1 5.49 50.32 10.41
N ARG A 2 4.72 49.75 9.47
CA ARG A 2 3.71 48.73 9.78
C ARG A 2 4.37 47.36 9.64
N SER A 3 4.60 46.66 10.76
CA SER A 3 4.99 45.25 10.76
C SER A 3 3.82 44.43 10.24
N GLN A 4 3.99 43.80 9.07
CA GLN A 4 3.11 42.74 8.62
C GLN A 4 3.53 41.45 9.34
N LEU A 5 2.70 40.98 10.27
CA LEU A 5 2.79 39.60 10.74
C LEU A 5 2.36 38.69 9.59
N VAL A 6 3.33 38.00 8.99
CA VAL A 6 3.07 36.86 8.11
C VAL A 6 2.66 35.70 9.02
N ALA A 7 1.35 35.43 9.08
CA ALA A 7 0.84 34.21 9.71
C ALA A 7 1.19 33.03 8.79
N LEU A 8 2.23 32.27 9.14
CA LEU A 8 2.43 30.94 8.58
C LEU A 8 1.30 30.04 9.09
N LEU A 9 0.29 29.82 8.25
CA LEU A 9 -0.64 28.72 8.41
C LEU A 9 0.16 27.41 8.32
N PRO A 10 0.19 26.55 9.34
CA PRO A 10 0.77 25.23 9.20
C PRO A 10 -0.06 24.51 8.14
N ALA A 11 0.60 24.10 7.04
CA ALA A 11 -0.01 23.17 6.11
C ALA A 11 -0.39 21.93 6.91
N VAL A 12 -1.70 21.71 7.09
CA VAL A 12 -2.21 20.48 7.67
C VAL A 12 -1.91 19.39 6.64
N VAL A 13 -0.77 18.74 6.82
CA VAL A 13 -0.35 17.63 5.98
C VAL A 13 -1.22 16.46 6.39
N LEU A 14 -2.21 16.14 5.56
CA LEU A 14 -3.02 14.97 5.77
C LEU A 14 -2.16 13.73 5.45
N ALA A 15 -1.98 12.91 6.47
CA ALA A 15 -1.30 11.63 6.37
C ALA A 15 -2.21 10.62 5.73
N HIS A 16 -1.81 9.99 4.64
CA HIS A 16 -2.56 8.92 4.00
C HIS A 16 -1.68 8.13 3.05
N SER A 17 -2.04 6.89 2.74
CA SER A 17 -1.33 6.12 1.73
C SER A 17 -2.22 5.01 1.17
N TRP A 18 -1.73 4.38 0.11
CA TRP A 18 -2.38 3.31 -0.64
C TRP A 18 -1.32 2.53 -1.42
N LEU A 19 -1.71 1.34 -1.90
CA LEU A 19 -0.86 0.60 -2.82
C LEU A 19 -1.00 1.13 -4.25
N GLU A 20 0.10 1.63 -4.80
CA GLU A 20 0.25 1.94 -6.22
C GLU A 20 0.58 0.69 -7.03
N CYS A 21 1.29 -0.26 -6.42
CA CYS A 21 1.58 -1.54 -7.05
C CYS A 21 1.48 -2.70 -6.08
N THR A 22 0.92 -3.80 -6.55
CA THR A 22 0.71 -5.04 -5.80
C THR A 22 1.67 -6.17 -6.24
N ASN A 23 2.46 -5.93 -7.28
CA ASN A 23 3.52 -6.83 -7.74
C ASN A 23 4.62 -6.02 -8.43
N TYR A 24 5.49 -5.42 -7.62
CA TYR A 24 6.53 -4.50 -8.06
C TYR A 24 7.89 -5.19 -8.15
N ASP A 25 8.57 -5.05 -9.28
CA ASP A 25 9.88 -5.64 -9.50
C ASP A 25 11.00 -4.82 -8.84
N ILE A 26 11.51 -5.34 -7.73
CA ILE A 26 12.64 -4.78 -6.99
C ILE A 26 14.00 -5.42 -7.35
N GLN A 27 14.06 -6.34 -8.32
CA GLN A 27 15.32 -7.01 -8.68
C GLN A 27 16.27 -6.06 -9.40
N VAL A 28 15.73 -5.08 -10.11
CA VAL A 28 16.52 -3.99 -10.70
C VAL A 28 16.88 -2.98 -9.60
N PRO A 29 18.18 -2.70 -9.34
CA PRO A 29 18.59 -1.80 -8.25
C PRO A 29 17.96 -0.40 -8.32
N ALA A 30 17.77 0.15 -9.52
CA ALA A 30 17.12 1.45 -9.70
C ALA A 30 15.66 1.45 -9.19
N ASN A 31 14.95 0.34 -9.38
CA ASN A 31 13.57 0.19 -8.91
C ASN A 31 13.49 0.11 -7.38
N GLN A 32 14.58 -0.19 -6.67
CA GLN A 32 14.58 -0.16 -5.20
C GLN A 32 14.62 1.27 -4.65
N LEU A 33 15.10 2.23 -5.45
CA LEU A 33 15.33 3.61 -5.02
C LEU A 33 14.25 4.57 -5.55
N TYR A 34 13.78 4.33 -6.78
CA TYR A 34 12.86 5.23 -7.48
C TYR A 34 11.69 4.45 -8.07
N TRP A 35 10.52 5.08 -8.05
CA TRP A 35 9.33 4.51 -8.68
C TRP A 35 9.55 4.37 -10.19
N ASN A 36 9.28 3.18 -10.69
CA ASN A 36 9.26 2.86 -12.10
C ASN A 36 7.93 2.20 -12.48
N LYS A 37 7.09 2.92 -13.23
CA LYS A 37 5.78 2.42 -13.66
C LYS A 37 5.85 1.08 -14.40
N ALA A 38 6.92 0.85 -15.17
CA ALA A 38 7.11 -0.39 -15.92
C ALA A 38 7.46 -1.60 -15.03
N ALA A 39 8.01 -1.35 -13.84
CA ALA A 39 8.29 -2.39 -12.85
C ALA A 39 7.03 -2.90 -12.13
N CYS A 40 5.90 -2.21 -12.31
CA CYS A 40 4.64 -2.65 -11.74
C CYS A 40 3.89 -3.60 -12.66
N SER A 41 3.47 -4.76 -12.14
CA SER A 41 2.73 -5.78 -12.89
C SER A 41 1.36 -6.14 -12.29
N GLY A 42 0.93 -5.46 -11.23
CA GLY A 42 -0.39 -5.63 -10.63
C GLY A 42 -0.84 -4.37 -9.90
N TYR A 43 -2.12 -4.05 -10.00
CA TYR A 43 -2.74 -2.90 -9.35
C TYR A 43 -3.73 -3.34 -8.27
N ALA A 44 -3.94 -2.45 -7.30
CA ALA A 44 -5.10 -2.52 -6.42
C ALA A 44 -6.41 -2.45 -7.23
N ARG A 45 -7.52 -2.92 -6.64
CA ARG A 45 -8.85 -2.79 -7.25
C ARG A 45 -9.08 -1.34 -7.65
N CYS A 46 -9.58 -1.11 -8.87
CA CYS A 46 -9.80 0.23 -9.44
C CYS A 46 -8.56 1.18 -9.43
N GLY A 47 -7.37 0.65 -9.15
CA GLY A 47 -6.11 1.40 -9.03
C GLY A 47 -5.55 1.90 -10.35
N VAL A 48 -6.07 1.47 -11.50
CA VAL A 48 -5.68 2.04 -12.81
C VAL A 48 -5.96 3.55 -12.87
N ARG A 49 -7.05 4.00 -12.23
CA ARG A 49 -7.42 5.43 -12.17
C ARG A 49 -6.35 6.21 -11.41
N GLN A 50 -5.93 5.69 -10.27
CA GLN A 50 -4.83 6.25 -9.48
C GLN A 50 -3.51 6.26 -10.27
N ALA A 51 -3.17 5.15 -10.93
CA ALA A 51 -1.95 5.00 -11.72
C ALA A 51 -1.89 5.88 -12.99
N GLN A 52 -3.02 6.42 -13.45
CA GLN A 52 -3.10 7.36 -14.56
C GLN A 52 -2.73 8.79 -14.14
N GLU A 53 -3.10 9.20 -12.93
CA GLU A 53 -2.77 10.52 -12.39
C GLU A 53 -1.28 10.65 -12.03
N GLY A 54 -0.66 9.54 -11.64
CA GLY A 54 0.77 9.45 -11.37
C GLY A 54 1.08 9.06 -9.94
N PHE A 55 2.27 8.50 -9.73
CA PHE A 55 2.67 7.94 -8.44
C PHE A 55 2.67 9.00 -7.34
N GLY A 56 1.94 8.71 -6.25
CA GLY A 56 1.84 9.61 -5.12
C GLY A 56 1.04 10.89 -5.39
N VAL A 57 0.28 10.96 -6.49
CA VAL A 57 -0.75 12.01 -6.69
C VAL A 57 -1.99 11.63 -5.90
N ASP A 58 -2.56 12.56 -5.14
CA ASP A 58 -3.76 12.25 -4.36
C ASP A 58 -5.03 12.33 -5.17
N THR A 59 -5.78 11.23 -5.20
CA THR A 59 -7.07 11.12 -5.87
C THR A 59 -8.18 10.65 -4.93
N GLY A 60 -7.90 10.57 -3.62
CA GLY A 60 -8.79 9.94 -2.65
C GLY A 60 -8.68 8.41 -2.62
N PHE A 61 -7.54 7.85 -3.02
CA PHE A 61 -7.27 6.40 -3.00
C PHE A 61 -6.78 5.92 -1.61
N ASP A 62 -6.72 6.83 -0.65
CA ASP A 62 -6.40 6.65 0.76
C ASP A 62 -7.59 6.18 1.58
N PHE A 63 -8.10 5.01 1.22
CA PHE A 63 -9.31 4.47 1.82
C PHE A 63 -9.17 4.10 3.29
N ARG A 64 -10.13 4.53 4.11
CA ARG A 64 -10.24 4.22 5.55
C ARG A 64 -11.43 3.29 5.82
N PRO A 65 -11.22 1.96 5.96
CA PRO A 65 -12.30 0.98 6.10
C PRO A 65 -13.26 1.26 7.26
N SER A 66 -12.71 1.60 8.43
CA SER A 66 -13.49 1.85 9.66
C SER A 66 -14.47 3.03 9.50
N LEU A 67 -14.05 4.10 8.80
CA LEU A 67 -14.91 5.26 8.55
C LEU A 67 -15.97 4.95 7.49
N ALA A 68 -15.59 4.20 6.46
CA ALA A 68 -16.47 3.82 5.37
C ALA A 68 -17.42 2.66 5.71
N LYS A 69 -17.23 1.99 6.85
CA LYS A 69 -17.98 0.81 7.30
C LYS A 69 -18.02 -0.30 6.24
N ARG A 70 -16.89 -0.52 5.57
CA ARG A 70 -16.70 -1.59 4.57
C ARG A 70 -15.22 -1.91 4.40
N THR A 71 -14.89 -3.15 4.06
CA THR A 71 -13.51 -3.65 4.02
C THR A 71 -12.68 -3.04 2.88
N CYS A 72 -13.24 -2.92 1.68
CA CYS A 72 -12.51 -2.49 0.47
C CYS A 72 -13.13 -1.24 -0.18
N GLN A 73 -12.29 -0.36 -0.74
CA GLN A 73 -12.74 0.86 -1.43
C GLN A 73 -13.55 0.58 -2.69
N CYS A 74 -13.14 -0.43 -3.45
CA CYS A 74 -13.80 -0.86 -4.66
C CYS A 74 -14.19 -2.34 -4.53
N PRO A 75 -15.37 -2.72 -5.05
CA PRO A 75 -15.79 -4.12 -5.08
C PRO A 75 -14.83 -4.92 -5.98
N ALA A 76 -14.75 -6.23 -5.78
CA ALA A 76 -13.99 -7.11 -6.67
C ALA A 76 -14.59 -7.19 -8.08
N ALA A 77 -15.93 -7.24 -8.15
CA ALA A 77 -16.68 -7.24 -9.39
C ALA A 77 -16.34 -6.00 -10.22
N GLY A 78 -15.87 -6.22 -11.44
CA GLY A 78 -15.49 -5.16 -12.38
C GLY A 78 -14.25 -4.34 -11.99
N ALA A 79 -13.51 -4.73 -10.94
CA ALA A 79 -12.35 -3.99 -10.43
C ALA A 79 -11.23 -3.79 -11.47
N TYR A 80 -11.21 -4.64 -12.51
CA TYR A 80 -10.18 -4.70 -13.54
C TYR A 80 -10.73 -4.57 -14.97
N ASP A 81 -11.96 -4.09 -15.14
CA ASP A 81 -12.59 -3.97 -16.47
C ASP A 81 -12.08 -2.76 -17.26
N ALA A 82 -11.60 -1.74 -16.55
CA ALA A 82 -11.07 -0.53 -17.18
C ALA A 82 -9.77 -0.82 -17.93
N LEU A 83 -9.63 -0.25 -19.14
CA LEU A 83 -8.45 -0.42 -19.98
C LEU A 83 -7.16 -0.06 -19.23
N GLY A 84 -6.17 -0.95 -19.27
CA GLY A 84 -4.89 -0.79 -18.56
C GLY A 84 -4.89 -1.27 -17.11
N SER A 85 -6.05 -1.69 -16.58
CA SER A 85 -6.10 -2.44 -15.31
C SER A 85 -5.34 -3.74 -15.43
N ARG A 86 -4.63 -4.12 -14.38
CA ARG A 86 -3.82 -5.34 -14.33
C ARG A 86 -4.01 -6.03 -12.99
N MET A 87 -4.62 -7.20 -13.03
CA MET A 87 -4.66 -8.11 -11.89
C MET A 87 -3.28 -8.76 -11.75
N ALA A 88 -2.76 -8.87 -10.52
CA ALA A 88 -1.47 -9.50 -10.31
C ALA A 88 -1.53 -11.00 -10.67
N LYS A 89 -0.40 -11.53 -11.13
CA LYS A 89 -0.19 -12.98 -11.25
C LYS A 89 0.96 -13.36 -10.35
N TYR A 90 0.73 -14.32 -9.49
CA TYR A 90 1.73 -14.83 -8.55
C TYR A 90 2.02 -16.30 -8.82
N THR A 91 3.21 -16.72 -8.41
CA THR A 91 3.63 -18.13 -8.40
C THR A 91 3.79 -18.59 -6.95
N PRO A 92 3.45 -19.85 -6.60
CA PRO A 92 3.70 -20.38 -5.27
C PRO A 92 5.15 -20.15 -4.81
N GLY A 93 5.33 -19.70 -3.57
CA GLY A 93 6.65 -19.39 -3.02
C GLY A 93 7.28 -18.10 -3.56
N GLN A 94 6.55 -17.27 -4.30
CA GLN A 94 7.05 -15.97 -4.75
C GLN A 94 7.26 -15.01 -3.57
N LYS A 95 8.37 -14.27 -3.60
CA LYS A 95 8.53 -13.03 -2.81
C LYS A 95 7.76 -11.92 -3.52
N VAL A 96 6.59 -11.58 -3.01
CA VAL A 96 5.73 -10.52 -3.57
C VAL A 96 6.13 -9.20 -2.95
N CYS A 97 6.34 -8.18 -3.78
CA CYS A 97 6.70 -6.84 -3.33
C CYS A 97 5.64 -5.82 -3.75
N LEU A 98 5.30 -4.96 -2.80
CA LEU A 98 4.34 -3.87 -2.89
C LEU A 98 5.09 -2.55 -3.02
N ALA A 99 4.47 -1.58 -3.69
CA ALA A 99 4.97 -0.21 -3.78
C ALA A 99 3.87 0.80 -3.45
N TYR A 100 4.24 1.84 -2.70
CA TYR A 100 3.31 2.85 -2.20
C TYR A 100 4.04 4.17 -1.92
N PRO A 101 3.33 5.31 -1.94
CA PRO A 101 3.88 6.61 -1.57
C PRO A 101 3.81 6.83 -0.04
N PRO A 102 4.79 7.49 0.58
CA PRO A 102 4.78 7.78 2.01
C PRO A 102 3.88 8.96 2.37
N LYS A 103 3.59 9.86 1.42
CA LYS A 103 2.82 11.10 1.64
C LYS A 103 3.30 11.87 2.88
N ASN A 104 4.61 12.07 2.96
CA ASN A 104 5.31 12.75 4.05
C ASN A 104 5.43 11.97 5.37
N HIS A 105 5.03 10.68 5.43
CA HIS A 105 5.01 9.87 6.65
C HIS A 105 6.20 8.92 6.76
N VAL A 106 7.38 9.48 7.00
CA VAL A 106 8.60 8.75 7.35
C VAL A 106 9.36 9.54 8.41
N ALA A 107 9.81 8.88 9.46
CA ALA A 107 10.74 9.41 10.43
C ALA A 107 12.13 9.49 9.81
N ASP A 108 12.66 10.69 9.62
CA ASP A 108 13.96 10.93 8.98
C ASP A 108 14.50 12.33 9.35
N VAL A 109 15.72 12.64 8.89
CA VAL A 109 16.41 13.93 9.10
C VAL A 109 15.66 15.12 8.51
N CYS A 110 14.83 14.91 7.48
CA CYS A 110 14.02 15.94 6.84
C CYS A 110 12.60 16.06 7.43
N THR A 111 12.30 15.28 8.47
CA THR A 111 11.08 15.31 9.29
C THR A 111 11.47 15.32 10.77
N ASN A 112 11.10 14.29 11.54
CA ASN A 112 11.47 14.06 12.95
C ASN A 112 11.29 12.58 13.29
N GLU A 113 11.77 12.14 14.45
CA GLU A 113 11.74 10.75 14.92
C GLU A 113 10.36 10.27 15.43
N PHE A 114 9.40 11.18 15.60
CA PHE A 114 8.10 10.89 16.20
C PHE A 114 6.97 10.68 15.18
N ILE A 115 7.32 10.44 13.91
CA ILE A 115 6.34 10.15 12.87
C ILE A 115 5.61 8.82 13.19
N PRO A 116 4.27 8.81 13.27
CA PRO A 116 3.52 7.61 13.62
C PRO A 116 3.61 6.53 12.52
N ASP A 117 3.90 5.31 12.96
CA ASP A 117 3.64 4.08 12.23
C ASP A 117 3.37 3.00 13.29
N THR A 118 2.10 2.63 13.44
CA THR A 118 1.68 1.60 14.42
C THR A 118 1.81 0.20 13.82
N GLY A 119 2.09 0.10 12.52
CA GLY A 119 2.42 -1.14 11.83
C GLY A 119 1.67 -1.34 10.52
N VAL A 120 2.06 -2.39 9.82
CA VAL A 120 1.42 -2.83 8.58
C VAL A 120 1.03 -4.29 8.72
N ARG A 121 -0.14 -4.64 8.18
CA ARG A 121 -0.59 -6.03 8.04
C ARG A 121 -1.00 -6.32 6.60
N ILE A 122 -0.74 -7.53 6.15
CA ILE A 122 -1.11 -7.98 4.80
C ILE A 122 -1.89 -9.27 4.96
N PHE A 123 -3.05 -9.35 4.32
CA PHE A 123 -3.96 -10.48 4.43
C PHE A 123 -4.32 -11.05 3.07
N ARG A 124 -4.84 -12.28 3.06
CA ARG A 124 -5.58 -12.83 1.93
C ARG A 124 -6.81 -13.62 2.34
N SER A 125 -7.73 -13.79 1.41
CA SER A 125 -8.89 -14.67 1.50
C SER A 125 -8.51 -16.16 1.33
N ALA A 126 -9.51 -17.03 1.44
CA ALA A 126 -9.44 -18.37 0.85
C ALA A 126 -9.40 -18.29 -0.69
N ALA A 127 -9.06 -19.41 -1.32
CA ALA A 127 -9.01 -19.53 -2.77
C ALA A 127 -10.42 -19.51 -3.38
N TRP A 128 -10.56 -18.83 -4.50
CA TRP A 128 -11.73 -18.88 -5.38
C TRP A 128 -11.34 -19.50 -6.73
N PRO A 129 -12.32 -20.03 -7.49
CA PRO A 129 -12.10 -20.32 -8.90
C PRO A 129 -11.49 -19.12 -9.65
N VAL A 130 -10.56 -19.39 -10.57
CA VAL A 130 -9.84 -18.33 -11.31
C VAL A 130 -10.78 -17.38 -12.04
N ASP A 131 -11.92 -17.87 -12.52
CA ASP A 131 -12.96 -17.16 -13.24
C ASP A 131 -14.05 -16.53 -12.34
N ALA A 132 -13.95 -16.65 -11.02
CA ALA A 132 -14.94 -16.09 -10.10
C ALA A 132 -15.06 -14.56 -10.26
N THR A 133 -16.27 -14.08 -10.50
CA THR A 133 -16.57 -12.64 -10.69
C THR A 133 -17.17 -11.98 -9.45
N ASN A 134 -17.80 -12.78 -8.59
CA ASN A 134 -18.45 -12.35 -7.35
C ASN A 134 -17.75 -13.00 -6.14
N VAL A 135 -16.57 -12.49 -5.79
CA VAL A 135 -15.91 -12.85 -4.53
C VAL A 135 -16.42 -11.96 -3.40
N THR A 136 -16.57 -12.53 -2.21
CA THR A 136 -16.97 -11.79 -1.01
C THR A 136 -15.75 -11.43 -0.20
N ASP A 137 -15.63 -10.15 0.17
CA ASP A 137 -14.56 -9.67 1.05
C ASP A 137 -14.80 -10.18 2.48
N PRO A 138 -13.80 -10.77 3.14
CA PRO A 138 -13.86 -10.96 4.58
C PRO A 138 -14.11 -9.64 5.32
N GLU A 139 -14.73 -9.72 6.50
CA GLU A 139 -14.81 -8.57 7.40
C GLU A 139 -13.40 -8.10 7.77
N LEU A 140 -13.24 -6.81 8.06
CA LEU A 140 -11.93 -6.14 8.20
C LEU A 140 -10.93 -6.86 9.14
N ARG A 141 -11.43 -7.57 10.15
CA ARG A 141 -10.64 -8.27 11.18
C ARG A 141 -10.77 -9.80 11.13
N GLU A 142 -11.42 -10.33 10.10
CA GLU A 142 -11.75 -11.76 9.97
C GLU A 142 -11.12 -12.38 8.72
N TRP A 143 -10.01 -11.81 8.26
CA TRP A 143 -9.24 -12.40 7.17
C TRP A 143 -8.63 -13.74 7.59
N PRO A 144 -8.73 -14.79 6.75
CA PRO A 144 -8.32 -16.13 7.14
C PRO A 144 -6.80 -16.31 7.22
N VAL A 145 -6.03 -15.49 6.49
CA VAL A 145 -4.56 -15.61 6.45
C VAL A 145 -3.92 -14.23 6.50
N GLU A 146 -2.88 -14.12 7.32
CA GLU A 146 -2.02 -12.94 7.47
C GLU A 146 -0.57 -13.28 7.09
N TYR A 147 0.10 -12.34 6.44
CA TYR A 147 1.51 -12.41 6.09
C TYR A 147 2.35 -11.43 6.91
N HIS A 148 3.53 -11.90 7.31
CA HIS A 148 4.59 -11.03 7.80
C HIS A 148 5.37 -10.42 6.64
N HIS A 149 5.58 -9.11 6.70
CA HIS A 149 6.41 -8.40 5.75
C HIS A 149 7.88 -8.32 6.22
N GLY A 150 8.80 -8.15 5.27
CA GLY A 150 10.24 -8.15 5.51
C GLY A 150 10.82 -6.88 6.14
N ASN A 151 10.06 -5.78 6.21
CA ASN A 151 10.58 -4.48 6.69
C ASN A 151 10.81 -4.40 8.21
N GLY A 152 10.40 -5.41 8.98
CA GLY A 152 10.42 -5.37 10.45
C GLY A 152 9.44 -4.36 11.05
N ALA A 153 9.29 -4.36 12.37
CA ALA A 153 8.40 -3.42 13.08
C ALA A 153 9.12 -2.09 13.36
N HIS A 154 8.45 -0.97 13.07
CA HIS A 154 8.91 0.37 13.42
C HIS A 154 8.87 0.59 14.94
N VAL A 155 9.88 1.28 15.47
CA VAL A 155 9.93 1.70 16.86
C VAL A 155 9.67 3.21 16.97
N ARG A 156 8.56 3.56 17.62
CA ARG A 156 8.17 4.96 17.82
C ARG A 156 9.29 5.77 18.48
N GLY A 157 9.59 6.94 17.91
CA GLY A 157 10.66 7.82 18.41
C GLY A 157 12.04 7.46 17.84
N GLN A 158 12.13 6.63 16.79
CA GLN A 158 13.37 6.28 16.13
C GLN A 158 13.29 6.46 14.62
N VAL A 159 14.42 6.84 14.02
CA VAL A 159 14.63 6.78 12.56
C VAL A 159 15.22 5.41 12.25
N ASP A 160 14.35 4.44 11.93
CA ASP A 160 14.76 3.04 11.67
C ASP A 160 14.42 2.52 10.26
N TYR A 161 13.64 3.28 9.49
CA TYR A 161 13.16 2.94 8.14
C TYR A 161 12.46 1.57 8.06
N LYS A 162 11.85 1.12 9.17
CA LYS A 162 11.10 -0.14 9.26
C LYS A 162 9.61 0.08 9.00
N GLY A 163 8.86 -1.02 8.93
CA GLY A 163 7.41 -0.97 8.77
C GLY A 163 6.99 -0.29 7.47
N PHE A 164 6.04 0.63 7.59
CA PHE A 164 5.57 1.48 6.49
C PHE A 164 6.67 2.39 5.97
N GLN A 165 7.60 2.81 6.82
CA GLN A 165 8.54 3.90 6.58
C GLN A 165 9.77 3.50 5.73
N HIS A 166 9.75 2.33 5.11
CA HIS A 166 10.85 1.83 4.28
C HIS A 166 10.92 2.51 2.90
N CYS A 167 11.47 3.73 2.87
CA CYS A 167 11.43 4.64 1.73
C CYS A 167 12.82 5.26 1.46
N PRO A 168 13.71 4.61 0.69
CA PRO A 168 15.14 4.96 0.63
C PRO A 168 15.47 6.39 0.18
N ARG A 169 14.58 7.01 -0.62
CA ARG A 169 14.76 8.37 -1.16
C ARG A 169 13.72 9.36 -0.63
N PHE A 170 13.22 9.11 0.58
CA PHE A 170 12.16 9.92 1.19
C PHE A 170 12.46 11.43 1.19
N CYS A 171 13.65 11.84 1.63
CA CYS A 171 13.98 13.26 1.73
C CYS A 171 14.16 13.99 0.39
N GLU A 172 14.22 13.27 -0.74
CA GLU A 172 14.28 13.88 -2.08
C GLU A 172 12.89 14.36 -2.56
N ASP A 173 11.84 13.59 -2.25
CA ASP A 173 10.45 13.96 -2.51
C ASP A 173 9.55 13.31 -1.46
N LYS A 174 9.30 14.03 -0.36
CA LYS A 174 8.55 13.48 0.78
C LYS A 174 7.13 13.03 0.41
N GLY A 175 6.53 13.59 -0.64
CA GLY A 175 5.19 13.24 -1.09
C GLY A 175 5.16 12.01 -1.99
N ARG A 176 6.17 11.85 -2.85
CA ARG A 176 6.17 10.87 -3.96
C ARG A 176 7.38 9.95 -4.00
N ALA A 177 8.22 9.95 -2.96
CA ALA A 177 9.29 8.96 -2.84
C ALA A 177 8.72 7.54 -2.87
N LEU A 178 9.50 6.62 -3.41
CA LEU A 178 9.12 5.21 -3.41
C LEU A 178 9.30 4.64 -2.01
N CYS A 179 8.25 4.00 -1.49
CA CYS A 179 8.35 3.02 -0.43
C CYS A 179 8.05 1.63 -0.97
N THR A 180 8.70 0.63 -0.42
CA THR A 180 8.46 -0.77 -0.79
C THR A 180 8.35 -1.67 0.41
N MET A 181 7.68 -2.79 0.21
CA MET A 181 7.53 -3.81 1.24
C MET A 181 7.26 -5.15 0.59
N CYS A 182 7.91 -6.20 1.07
CA CYS A 182 7.73 -7.53 0.51
C CYS A 182 7.24 -8.53 1.55
N PHE A 183 6.47 -9.51 1.11
CA PHE A 183 6.06 -10.67 1.89
C PHE A 183 6.30 -11.95 1.09
N GLN A 184 6.34 -13.07 1.80
CA GLN A 184 6.59 -14.38 1.22
C GLN A 184 5.26 -15.11 1.02
N LEU A 185 4.89 -15.38 -0.24
CA LEU A 185 3.75 -16.23 -0.54
C LEU A 185 4.06 -17.69 -0.15
N GLU A 186 3.05 -18.43 0.29
CA GLU A 186 3.19 -19.83 0.69
C GLU A 186 3.66 -20.66 -0.50
N LYS A 187 4.46 -21.69 -0.22
CA LYS A 187 5.03 -22.56 -1.26
C LYS A 187 4.02 -23.57 -1.81
N ASP A 188 3.01 -23.88 -1.01
CA ASP A 188 1.96 -24.87 -1.24
C ASP A 188 0.58 -24.22 -1.44
N ILE A 189 0.52 -22.90 -1.65
CA ILE A 189 -0.71 -22.20 -1.98
C ILE A 189 -1.37 -22.83 -3.22
N ALA A 190 -2.65 -23.15 -3.11
CA ALA A 190 -3.39 -23.75 -4.21
C ALA A 190 -3.56 -22.75 -5.37
N PRO A 191 -3.55 -23.21 -6.63
CA PRO A 191 -3.92 -22.36 -7.76
C PRO A 191 -5.34 -21.80 -7.60
N GLY A 192 -5.55 -20.55 -7.99
CA GLY A 192 -6.84 -19.89 -7.81
C GLY A 192 -6.77 -18.38 -7.85
N LYS A 193 -7.93 -17.74 -7.68
CA LYS A 193 -8.04 -16.30 -7.44
C LYS A 193 -8.10 -16.04 -5.95
N TYR A 194 -7.39 -15.03 -5.49
CA TYR A 194 -7.37 -14.61 -4.09
C TYR A 194 -7.56 -13.10 -4.00
N THR A 195 -8.36 -12.69 -3.03
CA THR A 195 -8.40 -11.30 -2.59
C THR A 195 -7.34 -11.09 -1.53
N PHE A 196 -6.60 -10.01 -1.64
CA PHE A 196 -5.65 -9.55 -0.65
C PHE A 196 -6.04 -8.19 -0.12
N GLN A 197 -5.58 -7.88 1.10
CA GLN A 197 -5.69 -6.55 1.68
C GLN A 197 -4.39 -6.16 2.36
N TRP A 198 -3.96 -4.94 2.11
CA TRP A 198 -2.90 -4.27 2.83
C TRP A 198 -3.55 -3.26 3.77
N GLN A 199 -3.13 -3.26 5.03
CA GLN A 199 -3.58 -2.36 6.06
C GLN A 199 -2.37 -1.63 6.65
N TRP A 200 -2.43 -0.30 6.72
CA TRP A 200 -1.49 0.51 7.47
C TRP A 200 -2.21 1.17 8.64
N MET A 201 -1.76 0.86 9.85
CA MET A 201 -2.23 1.47 11.09
C MET A 201 -1.41 2.72 11.37
N PHE A 202 -1.99 3.89 11.11
CA PHE A 202 -1.26 5.15 11.18
C PHE A 202 -1.02 5.58 12.64
N ASN A 203 -2.00 6.21 13.30
CA ASN A 203 -1.86 6.70 14.67
C ASN A 203 -2.18 5.65 15.75
N SER A 204 -2.96 4.63 15.40
CA SER A 204 -3.40 3.58 16.31
C SER A 204 -3.85 2.35 15.52
N ALA A 205 -4.08 1.24 16.21
CA ALA A 205 -4.60 0.01 15.60
C ALA A 205 -5.98 0.19 14.92
N ASP A 206 -6.74 1.24 15.28
CA ASP A 206 -8.06 1.52 14.70
C ASP A 206 -8.03 2.58 13.58
N ASP A 207 -6.94 3.34 13.45
CA ASP A 207 -6.72 4.36 12.40
C ASP A 207 -6.08 3.72 11.17
N VAL A 208 -6.90 2.94 10.45
CA VAL A 208 -6.45 2.07 9.35
C VAL A 208 -6.67 2.71 7.99
N TYR A 209 -5.62 2.75 7.18
CA TYR A 209 -5.68 2.88 5.73
C TYR A 209 -5.60 1.51 5.07
N ALA A 210 -6.32 1.29 3.97
CA ALA A 210 -6.27 0.00 3.30
C ALA A 210 -6.36 0.07 1.77
N SER A 211 -5.76 -0.92 1.12
CA SER A 211 -5.95 -1.20 -0.30
C SER A 211 -6.22 -2.69 -0.48
N CYS A 212 -7.24 -3.02 -1.27
CA CYS A 212 -7.55 -4.39 -1.65
C CYS A 212 -7.15 -4.66 -3.10
N TRP A 213 -6.76 -5.89 -3.41
CA TRP A 213 -6.44 -6.32 -4.77
C TRP A 213 -6.75 -7.80 -4.98
N GLU A 214 -6.94 -8.17 -6.24
CA GLU A 214 -6.99 -9.57 -6.63
C GLU A 214 -5.64 -9.99 -7.20
N ALA A 215 -5.30 -11.25 -6.97
CA ALA A 215 -4.23 -11.93 -7.69
C ALA A 215 -4.65 -13.34 -8.12
N ILE A 216 -4.16 -13.76 -9.28
CA ILE A 216 -4.22 -15.14 -9.72
C ILE A 216 -2.93 -15.84 -9.31
N VAL A 217 -3.05 -16.94 -8.60
CA VAL A 217 -1.95 -17.85 -8.29
C VAL A 217 -1.97 -18.99 -9.30
N ALA A 218 -0.86 -19.20 -10.01
CA ALA A 218 -0.70 -20.22 -11.03
C ALA A 218 0.70 -20.86 -11.00
#